data_AF-A0A9N9M4Q8-F1
#
_entry.id   AF-A0A9N9M4Q8-F1
#
_cell.length_a   1.000
_cell.length_b   1.000
_cell.length_c   1.000
_cell.angle_alpha   90.00
_cell.angle_beta   90.00
_cell.angle_gamma   90.00
#
_symmetry.space_group_name_H-M   'P 1'
#
loop_
_entity.id
_entity.type
_entity.pdbx_description
1 polymer ?
#
loop_
_entity_poly.entity_id
_entity_poly.type
_entity_poly.pdbx_seq_one_letter_code
_entity_poly.pdbx_strand_id
1 'polypeptide(L)' 'MDVPAPRSILGAIGLFLTLAVVVAIYRVTLDPLAKFPGPRVNAISPIPGIKALLRGRIAFENKLLHDKHGPVV' A
#
# COMPACT_ATOMS: atom_id res chain seq x y z
N MET A 1 22.59 -20.85 17.57
CA MET A 1 21.55 -19.97 16.99
C MET A 1 20.25 -20.36 17.66
N ASP A 2 19.75 -19.54 18.58
CA ASP A 2 18.51 -19.84 19.31
C ASP A 2 17.31 -19.65 18.38
N VAL A 3 16.72 -20.76 17.93
CA VAL A 3 15.51 -20.72 17.11
C VAL A 3 14.39 -20.13 17.98
N PRO A 4 13.75 -19.03 17.58
CA PRO A 4 12.70 -18.41 18.37
C PRO A 4 11.58 -19.42 18.61
N ALA A 5 11.11 -19.50 19.86
CA ALA A 5 10.03 -20.41 20.23
C ALA A 5 8.80 -20.19 19.32
N PRO A 6 8.01 -21.23 18.99
CA PRO A 6 6.90 -21.12 18.04
C PRO A 6 5.87 -20.04 18.43
N ARG A 7 5.68 -19.80 19.74
CA ARG A 7 4.87 -18.70 20.29
C ARG A 7 5.37 -17.30 19.91
N SER A 8 6.69 -17.09 19.84
CA SER A 8 7.25 -15.78 19.45
C SER A 8 7.07 -15.51 17.96
N ILE A 9 7.10 -16.54 17.10
CA ILE A 9 6.81 -16.39 15.67
C ILE A 9 5.34 -16.01 15.46
N LEU A 10 4.42 -16.69 16.16
CA LEU A 10 3.00 -16.38 16.09
C LEU A 10 2.71 -14.95 16.58
N GLY A 11 3.35 -14.54 17.68
CA GLY A 11 3.26 -13.18 18.20
C GLY A 11 3.78 -12.13 17.22
N ALA A 12 4.91 -12.38 16.57
CA ALA A 12 5.49 -11.49 15.57
C ALA A 12 4.58 -11.32 14.34
N ILE A 13 3.98 -12.42 13.85
CA ILE A 13 3.01 -12.39 12.75
C ILE A 13 1.78 -11.57 13.14
N GLY A 14 1.22 -11.82 14.33
CA GLY A 14 0.06 -11.09 14.84
C GLY A 14 0.33 -9.58 14.95
N LEU A 15 1.49 -9.20 15.50
CA LEU A 15 1.90 -7.79 15.60
C LEU A 15 2.05 -7.16 14.21
N PHE A 16 2.72 -7.84 13.28
CA PHE A 16 2.92 -7.35 11.93
C PHE A 16 1.59 -7.09 11.21
N LEU A 17 0.66 -8.04 11.27
CA LEU A 17 -0.67 -7.90 10.66
C LEU A 17 -1.45 -6.74 11.29
N THR A 18 -1.40 -6.61 12.61
CA THR A 18 -2.07 -5.52 13.32
C THR A 18 -1.52 -4.17 12.89
N LEU A 19 -0.19 -4.02 12.85
CA LEU A 19 0.45 -2.79 12.39
C LEU A 19 0.13 -2.49 10.93
N ALA A 20 0.15 -3.50 10.05
CA ALA A 20 -0.17 -3.34 8.64
C ALA A 20 -1.61 -2.81 8.44
N VAL A 21 -2.59 -3.35 9.19
CA VAL A 21 -3.98 -2.89 9.13
C VAL A 21 -4.13 -1.47 9.67
N VAL A 22 -3.52 -1.15 10.81
CA VAL A 22 -3.58 0.20 11.41
C VAL A 22 -2.97 1.23 10.45
N VAL A 23 -1.81 0.93 9.86
CA VAL A 23 -1.15 1.80 8.88
C VAL A 23 -2.00 1.96 7.61
N ALA A 24 -2.61 0.89 7.11
CA ALA A 24 -3.49 0.95 5.95
C ALA A 24 -4.70 1.87 6.19
N ILE A 25 -5.34 1.74 7.36
CA ILE A 25 -6.47 2.62 7.74
C ILE A 25 -6.00 4.06 7.85
N TYR A 26 -4.88 4.32 8.54
CA TYR A 26 -4.31 5.66 8.68
C TYR A 26 -4.04 6.31 7.31
N ARG A 27 -3.39 5.58 6.39
CA ARG A 27 -3.05 6.08 5.05
C ARG A 27 -4.26 6.42 4.19
N VAL A 28 -5.37 5.70 4.36
CA VAL A 28 -6.58 5.92 3.57
C VAL A 28 -7.48 7.01 4.18
N THR A 29 -7.35 7.30 5.48
CA THR A 29 -8.31 8.17 6.19
C THR A 29 -7.72 9.44 6.79
N LEU A 30 -6.55 9.36 7.42
CA LEU A 30 -5.97 10.45 8.23
C LEU A 30 -4.73 11.06 7.58
N ASP A 31 -4.12 10.37 6.62
CA ASP A 31 -2.93 10.86 5.93
C ASP A 31 -3.23 12.16 5.16
N PRO A 32 -2.33 13.17 5.19
CA PRO A 32 -2.54 14.43 4.49
C PRO A 32 -2.76 14.28 2.98
N LEU A 33 -2.33 13.16 2.37
CA LEU A 33 -2.57 12.85 0.97
C LEU A 33 -3.93 12.18 0.73
N ALA A 34 -4.62 11.68 1.76
CA ALA A 34 -5.94 11.03 1.63
C ALA A 34 -7.03 11.97 1.10
N LYS A 35 -6.80 13.30 1.17
CA LYS A 35 -7.66 14.32 0.56
C LYS A 35 -7.60 14.35 -0.97
N PHE A 36 -6.54 13.80 -1.56
CA PHE A 36 -6.41 13.73 -3.00
C PHE A 36 -7.12 12.49 -3.54
N PRO A 37 -7.89 12.63 -4.62
CA PRO A 37 -8.56 11.49 -5.24
C PRO A 37 -7.52 10.52 -5.82
N GLY A 38 -7.57 9.26 -5.42
CA GLY A 38 -6.65 8.24 -5.93
C GLY A 38 -7.09 6.80 -5.61
N PRO A 39 -6.47 5.79 -6.23
CA PRO A 39 -6.77 4.40 -5.94
C PRO A 39 -6.38 4.04 -4.51
N ARG A 40 -7.34 3.54 -3.72
CA ARG A 40 -7.09 3.11 -2.34
C ARG A 40 -6.01 2.03 -2.24
N VAL A 41 -5.90 1.16 -3.24
CA VAL A 41 -4.86 0.12 -3.28
C VAL A 41 -3.46 0.74 -3.38
N ASN A 42 -3.30 1.82 -4.15
CA ASN A 42 -2.03 2.54 -4.29
C ASN A 42 -1.67 3.33 -3.02
N ALA A 43 -2.67 3.79 -2.26
CA ALA A 43 -2.45 4.42 -0.95
C ALA A 43 -1.95 3.40 0.10
N ILE A 44 -2.42 2.16 0.02
CA ILE A 44 -2.03 1.10 0.96
C ILE A 44 -0.68 0.49 0.56
N SER A 45 -0.45 0.26 -0.74
CA SER A 45 0.71 -0.49 -1.23
C SER A 45 1.23 0.00 -2.59
N PRO A 46 2.56 0.05 -2.81
CA PRO A 46 3.15 0.41 -4.10
C PRO A 46 3.09 -0.73 -5.15
N ILE A 47 2.60 -1.93 -4.78
CA ILE A 47 2.59 -3.12 -5.64
C ILE A 47 1.96 -2.87 -7.03
N PRO A 48 0.82 -2.15 -7.17
CA PRO A 48 0.25 -1.89 -8.49
C PRO A 48 1.22 -1.12 -9.40
N GLY A 49 1.89 -0.08 -8.88
CA GLY A 49 2.88 0.70 -9.61
C GLY A 49 4.12 -0.11 -9.97
N ILE A 50 4.60 -0.96 -9.06
CA ILE A 50 5.72 -1.89 -9.32
C ILE A 50 5.34 -2.87 -10.43
N LYS A 51 4.13 -3.43 -10.40
CA LYS A 51 3.63 -4.32 -11.45
C LYS A 51 3.49 -3.58 -12.78
N ALA A 52 3.10 -2.31 -12.78
CA ALA A 52 3.06 -1.48 -13.98
C ALA A 52 4.46 -1.25 -14.55
N LEU A 53 5.42 -0.95 -13.67
CA LEU A 53 6.81 -0.72 -14.02
C LEU A 53 7.46 -1.96 -14.64
N LEU A 54 7.33 -3.11 -14.00
CA LEU A 54 7.87 -4.38 -14.48
C LEU A 54 7.27 -4.82 -15.83
N ARG A 55 6.06 -4.36 -16.15
CA ARG A 55 5.41 -4.58 -17.46
C ARG A 55 5.76 -3.51 -18.50
N GLY A 56 6.54 -2.49 -18.16
CA GLY A 56 6.82 -1.34 -19.03
C GLY A 56 5.58 -0.46 -19.30
N ARG A 57 4.58 -0.50 -18.42
CA ARG A 57 3.27 0.15 -18.61
C ARG A 57 3.01 1.31 -17.65
N ILE A 58 3.98 1.69 -16.82
CA ILE A 58 3.79 2.71 -15.76
C ILE A 58 3.27 4.05 -16.29
N ALA A 59 3.76 4.53 -17.43
CA ALA A 59 3.29 5.79 -18.03
C ALA A 59 1.82 5.72 -18.45
N PHE A 60 1.39 4.59 -19.03
CA PHE A 60 0.01 4.37 -19.45
C PHE A 60 -0.93 4.21 -18.27
N GLU A 61 -0.52 3.46 -17.25
CA GLU A 61 -1.34 3.27 -16.05
C GLU A 61 -1.47 4.59 -15.27
N ASN A 62 -0.39 5.37 -15.12
CA ASN A 62 -0.47 6.70 -14.51
C ASN A 62 -1.40 7.62 -15.30
N LYS A 63 -1.33 7.64 -16.64
CA LYS A 63 -2.29 8.41 -17.45
C LYS A 63 -3.73 8.01 -17.14
N LEU A 64 -4.04 6.71 -17.10
CA LEU A 64 -5.39 6.23 -16.78
C LEU A 64 -5.83 6.63 -15.36
N LEU A 65 -4.89 6.65 -14.41
CA LEU A 65 -5.17 7.12 -13.05
C LEU A 65 -5.50 8.61 -13.03
N HIS A 66 -4.74 9.43 -13.75
CA HIS A 66 -5.00 10.86 -13.89
C HIS A 66 -6.31 11.13 -14.63
N ASP A 67 -6.63 10.37 -15.68
CA ASP A 67 -7.89 10.48 -16.42
C ASP A 67 -9.09 10.17 -15.50
N LYS A 68 -8.94 9.26 -14.53
CA LYS A 68 -10.03 8.82 -13.63
C LYS A 68 -10.16 9.65 -12.35
N HIS A 69 -9.05 10.05 -11.75
CA HIS A 69 -9.02 10.67 -10.42
C HIS A 69 -8.68 12.16 -10.49
N GLY A 70 -8.08 12.64 -11.58
CA GLY A 70 -7.78 14.04 -11.82
C GLY A 70 -6.29 14.35 -11.95
N PRO A 71 -5.93 15.64 -12.06
CA PRO A 71 -4.57 16.06 -12.32
C PRO A 71 -3.57 15.73 -11.20
N VAL A 72 -4.06 15.43 -9.99
CA VAL A 72 -3.24 15.09 -8.82
C VAL A 72 -3.68 13.72 -8.29
N VAL A 73 -2.83 12.69 -8.48
CA VAL A 73 -3.01 11.30 -8.04
C VAL A 73 -1.65 10.61 -7.88
#